data_AF-A0A7K0TW22-F1
#
_entry.id   AF-A0A7K0TW22-F1
#
_cell.length_a   1.000
_cell.length_b   1.000
_cell.length_c   1.000
_cell.angle_alpha   90.00
_cell.angle_beta   90.00
_cell.angle_gamma   90.00
#
_symmetry.space_group_name_H-M   'P 1'
#
loop_
_entity.id
_entity.type
_entity.pdbx_description
1 polymer ?
#
loop_
_entity_poly.entity_id
_entity_poly.type
_entity_poly.pdbx_seq_one_letter_code
_entity_poly.pdbx_strand_id
1 'polypeptide(L)'
;MKSSRNVPKLGFPSDYENLTEMHSQILDLSEKLLGTLGGTGLELKNIAARLQVSASLINHYYKTTETLIFDTVIYSYSKVINKIQRDTEFEKNPE
;
A
#
# COMPACT_ATOMS: atom_id res chain seq x y z
N MET A 1 -34.24 -3.66 -8.19
CA MET A 1 -33.00 -4.35 -7.75
C MET A 1 -32.10 -3.30 -7.10
N LYS A 2 -31.84 -3.40 -5.80
CA LYS A 2 -30.95 -2.44 -5.10
C LYS A 2 -29.53 -2.69 -5.58
N SER A 3 -28.95 -1.70 -6.25
CA SER A 3 -27.53 -1.66 -6.58
C SER A 3 -26.74 -1.81 -5.28
N SER A 4 -26.14 -2.99 -5.08
CA SER A 4 -25.14 -3.19 -4.04
C SER A 4 -23.98 -2.27 -4.41
N ARG A 5 -23.87 -1.12 -3.73
CA ARG A 5 -22.67 -0.30 -3.83
C ARG A 5 -21.52 -1.24 -3.50
N ASN A 6 -20.60 -1.40 -4.44
CA ASN A 6 -19.36 -2.12 -4.24
C ASN A 6 -18.54 -1.30 -3.24
N VAL A 7 -18.85 -1.42 -1.95
CA VAL A 7 -18.09 -0.75 -0.90
C VAL A 7 -16.70 -1.36 -0.99
N PRO A 8 -15.64 -0.56 -1.25
CA PRO A 8 -14.28 -1.08 -1.25
C PRO A 8 -14.07 -1.80 0.07
N LYS A 9 -13.65 -3.07 0.02
CA LYS A 9 -13.21 -3.77 1.23
C LYS A 9 -12.05 -2.94 1.79
N LEU A 10 -12.29 -2.22 2.88
CA LEU A 10 -11.26 -1.41 3.52
C LEU A 10 -10.16 -2.36 3.98
N GLY A 11 -8.94 -2.17 3.49
CA GLY A 11 -7.78 -2.91 3.95
C GLY A 11 -7.50 -2.63 5.42
N PHE A 12 -7.18 -3.66 6.18
CA PHE A 12 -6.70 -3.55 7.56
C PHE A 12 -5.17 -3.68 7.60
N PRO A 13 -4.49 -3.09 8.60
CA PRO A 13 -3.04 -3.19 8.71
C PRO A 13 -2.48 -4.62 8.61
N SER A 14 -3.17 -5.59 9.19
CA SER A 14 -2.82 -7.02 9.14
C SER A 14 -2.82 -7.61 7.73
N ASP A 15 -3.61 -7.05 6.81
CA ASP A 15 -3.68 -7.51 5.41
C ASP A 15 -2.36 -7.25 4.66
N TYR A 16 -1.49 -6.39 5.19
CA TYR A 16 -0.22 -5.99 4.58
C TYR A 16 1.01 -6.65 5.20
N GLU A 17 0.83 -7.60 6.12
CA GLU A 17 1.94 -8.35 6.72
C GLU A 17 2.51 -9.42 5.76
N ASN A 18 1.67 -9.98 4.89
CA ASN A 18 2.00 -11.11 4.02
C ASN A 18 1.86 -10.76 2.53
N LEU A 19 2.50 -9.68 2.11
CA LEU A 19 2.49 -9.25 0.72
C LEU A 19 3.46 -10.07 -0.13
N THR A 20 3.08 -10.35 -1.37
CA THR A 20 4.06 -10.79 -2.38
C THR A 20 5.12 -9.70 -2.57
N GLU A 21 6.34 -10.10 -2.95
CA GLU A 21 7.45 -9.16 -3.18
C GLU A 21 7.07 -8.02 -4.14
N MET A 22 6.43 -8.34 -5.26
CA MET A 22 5.98 -7.36 -6.24
C MET A 22 4.93 -6.39 -5.66
N HIS A 23 3.99 -6.89 -4.84
CA HIS A 23 2.99 -6.03 -4.21
C HIS A 23 3.63 -5.08 -3.19
N SER A 24 4.60 -5.57 -2.41
CA SER A 24 5.38 -4.71 -1.50
C SER A 24 6.15 -3.65 -2.28
N GLN A 25 6.82 -4.00 -3.39
CA GLN A 25 7.54 -3.04 -4.23
C GLN A 25 6.62 -1.95 -4.80
N ILE A 26 5.41 -2.32 -5.22
CA ILE A 26 4.38 -1.36 -5.66
C ILE A 26 4.02 -0.38 -4.54
N LEU A 27 3.76 -0.90 -3.34
CA LEU A 27 3.36 -0.09 -2.19
C LEU A 27 4.50 0.78 -1.65
N ASP A 28 5.72 0.27 -1.58
CA ASP A 28 6.91 1.03 -1.17
C ASP A 28 7.23 2.18 -2.14
N LEU A 29 7.12 1.95 -3.45
CA LEU A 29 7.28 3.02 -4.42
C LEU A 29 6.15 4.05 -4.28
N SER A 30 4.92 3.57 -4.11
CA SER A 30 3.74 4.42 -3.96
C SER A 30 3.83 5.29 -2.70
N GLU A 31 4.30 4.74 -1.59
CA GLU A 31 4.57 5.47 -0.34
C GLU A 31 5.57 6.61 -0.56
N LYS A 32 6.69 6.32 -1.24
CA LYS A 32 7.70 7.33 -1.59
C LYS A 32 7.15 8.43 -2.48
N LEU A 33 6.35 8.07 -3.49
CA LEU A 33 5.75 9.04 -4.39
C LEU A 33 4.69 9.89 -3.70
N LEU A 34 3.87 9.29 -2.82
CA LEU A 34 2.87 10.01 -2.04
C LEU A 34 3.55 11.03 -1.11
N GLY A 35 4.64 10.64 -0.44
CA GLY A 35 5.39 11.52 0.46
C GLY A 35 6.13 12.66 -0.25
N THR A 36 6.50 12.50 -1.53
CA THR A 36 7.29 13.50 -2.28
C THR A 36 6.46 14.38 -3.21
N LEU A 37 5.41 13.82 -3.82
CA LEU A 37 4.60 14.48 -4.85
C LEU A 37 3.12 14.64 -4.45
N GLY A 38 2.70 14.07 -3.32
CA GLY A 38 1.30 14.02 -2.92
C GLY A 38 0.45 13.12 -3.84
N GLY A 39 -0.87 13.24 -3.73
CA GLY A 39 -1.81 12.39 -4.47
C GLY A 39 -1.77 12.56 -6.00
N THR A 40 -1.27 13.70 -6.50
CA THR A 40 -1.17 13.97 -7.94
C THR A 40 -0.04 13.19 -8.62
N GLY A 41 0.95 12.71 -7.85
CA GLY A 41 2.07 11.93 -8.37
C GLY A 41 1.80 10.43 -8.55
N LEU A 42 0.67 9.93 -8.03
CA LEU A 42 0.29 8.53 -8.15
C LEU A 42 -0.61 8.32 -9.37
N GLU A 43 -0.08 7.68 -10.40
CA GLU A 43 -0.88 7.10 -11.48
C GLU A 43 -0.36 5.69 -11.77
N LEU A 44 -1.25 4.72 -12.01
CA LEU A 44 -0.86 3.33 -12.23
C LEU A 44 0.18 3.15 -13.34
N LYS A 45 0.06 3.93 -14.42
CA LYS A 45 1.05 3.93 -15.53
C LYS A 45 2.43 4.40 -15.09
N ASN A 46 2.52 5.35 -14.16
CA ASN A 46 3.79 5.89 -13.67
C ASN A 46 4.48 4.87 -12.75
N ILE A 47 3.69 4.13 -11.96
CA ILE A 47 4.19 3.00 -11.16
C ILE A 47 4.76 1.92 -12.08
N ALA A 48 4.01 1.52 -13.11
CA ALA A 48 4.46 0.52 -14.08
C ALA A 48 5.79 0.92 -14.74
N ALA A 49 5.88 2.18 -15.21
CA ALA A 49 7.08 2.70 -15.84
C ALA A 49 8.29 2.73 -14.91
N ARG A 50 8.11 3.18 -13.65
CA ARG A 50 9.21 3.27 -12.67
C ARG A 50 9.70 1.91 -12.20
N LEU A 51 8.81 0.93 -12.08
CA LEU A 51 9.17 -0.45 -11.75
C LEU A 51 9.61 -1.27 -12.96
N GLN A 52 9.54 -0.71 -14.18
CA GLN A 52 9.85 -1.40 -15.43
C GLN A 52 9.02 -2.69 -15.63
N VAL A 53 7.75 -2.64 -15.26
CA VAL A 53 6.81 -3.76 -15.40
C VAL A 53 5.67 -3.42 -16.37
N SER A 54 4.94 -4.45 -16.82
CA SER A 54 3.80 -4.22 -17.69
C SER A 54 2.65 -3.53 -16.96
N ALA A 55 1.89 -2.69 -17.68
CA ALA A 55 0.67 -2.09 -17.13
C ALA A 55 -0.34 -3.16 -16.67
N SER A 56 -0.38 -4.31 -17.36
CA SER A 56 -1.21 -5.46 -16.97
C SER A 56 -0.83 -6.02 -15.59
N LEU A 57 0.45 -6.02 -15.23
CA LEU A 57 0.88 -6.44 -13.89
C LEU A 57 0.37 -5.47 -12.82
N ILE A 58 0.48 -4.16 -13.04
CA ILE A 58 -0.07 -3.19 -12.07
C ILE A 58 -1.60 -3.32 -11.98
N ASN A 59 -2.27 -3.52 -13.12
CA ASN A 59 -3.72 -3.72 -13.19
C ASN A 59 -4.21 -5.04 -12.57
N HIS A 60 -3.31 -6.00 -12.34
CA HIS A 60 -3.61 -7.20 -11.56
C HIS A 60 -3.87 -6.84 -10.09
N TYR A 61 -3.04 -5.97 -9.51
CA TYR A 61 -3.17 -5.52 -8.12
C TYR A 61 -4.19 -4.38 -7.95
N TYR A 62 -4.19 -3.40 -8.85
CA TYR A 62 -4.94 -2.16 -8.68
C TYR A 62 -5.79 -1.82 -9.91
N LYS A 63 -7.09 -1.61 -9.71
CA LYS A 63 -8.00 -1.19 -10.79
C LYS A 63 -8.07 0.33 -10.94
N THR A 64 -7.85 1.07 -9.85
CA THR A 64 -7.87 2.52 -9.85
C THR A 64 -6.72 3.08 -9.03
N THR A 65 -6.27 4.28 -9.39
CA THR A 65 -5.32 5.05 -8.58
C THR A 65 -5.83 5.26 -7.15
N GLU A 66 -7.14 5.49 -6.97
CA GLU A 66 -7.75 5.70 -5.65
C GLU A 66 -7.54 4.49 -4.73
N THR A 67 -7.76 3.26 -5.25
CA THR A 67 -7.50 2.04 -4.47
C THR A 67 -6.02 1.89 -4.10
N LEU A 68 -5.11 2.27 -5.00
CA LEU A 68 -3.67 2.27 -4.70
C LEU A 68 -3.31 3.29 -3.61
N ILE A 69 -3.85 4.51 -3.69
CA ILE A 69 -3.60 5.54 -2.67
C ILE A 69 -4.10 5.05 -1.31
N PHE A 70 -5.33 4.53 -1.25
CA PHE A 70 -5.90 4.03 0.00
C PHE A 70 -5.02 2.94 0.61
N ASP A 71 -4.68 1.92 -0.17
CA ASP A 71 -3.81 0.83 0.30
C ASP A 71 -2.42 1.32 0.72
N THR A 72 -1.86 2.29 0.00
CA THR A 72 -0.56 2.90 0.34
C THR A 72 -0.60 3.57 1.71
N VAL A 73 -1.71 4.25 2.04
CA VAL A 73 -1.89 4.88 3.36
C VAL A 73 -2.00 3.81 4.45
N ILE A 74 -2.78 2.76 4.24
CA ILE A 74 -2.91 1.68 5.24
C ILE A 74 -1.59 0.92 5.40
N TYR A 75 -0.88 0.67 4.31
CA TYR A 75 0.46 0.08 4.31
C TYR A 75 1.49 0.91 5.09
N SER A 76 1.52 2.23 4.85
CA SER A 76 2.41 3.13 5.59
C SER A 76 2.06 3.15 7.08
N TYR A 77 0.77 3.20 7.39
CA TYR A 77 0.28 3.13 8.76
C TYR A 77 0.65 1.80 9.45
N SER A 78 0.54 0.67 8.77
CA SER A 78 0.91 -0.64 9.34
C SER A 78 2.39 -0.70 9.70
N LYS A 79 3.27 -0.12 8.87
CA LYS A 79 4.71 0.00 9.17
C LYS A 79 4.97 0.79 10.45
N VAL A 80 4.22 1.88 10.68
CA VAL A 80 4.31 2.68 11.91
C VAL A 80 3.83 1.88 13.12
N ILE A 81 2.69 1.20 13.03
CA ILE A 81 2.17 0.35 14.12
C ILE A 81 3.14 -0.78 14.46
N ASN A 82 3.66 -1.48 13.45
CA ASN A 82 4.64 -2.56 13.65
C ASN A 82 5.96 -2.04 14.24
N LYS A 83 6.33 -0.79 13.95
CA LYS A 83 7.47 -0.15 14.61
C LYS A 83 7.16 0.10 16.10
N ILE A 84 6.02 0.71 16.41
CA ILE A 84 5.60 0.98 17.81
C ILE A 84 5.53 -0.32 18.62
N GLN A 85 4.97 -1.39 18.05
CA GLN A 85 4.90 -2.69 18.72
C GLN A 85 6.29 -3.26 19.03
N ARG A 86 7.20 -3.26 18.05
CA ARG A 86 8.59 -3.72 18.25
C ARG A 86 9.34 -2.89 19.28
N ASP A 87 9.20 -1.57 19.22
CA ASP A 87 9.83 -0.65 20.18
C ASP A 87 9.28 -0.92 21.60
N THR A 88 7.97 -1.16 21.74
CA THR A 88 7.32 -1.51 23.02
C THR A 88 7.76 -2.88 23.55
N GLU A 89 7.94 -3.87 22.67
CA GLU A 89 8.42 -5.20 23.04
C GLU A 89 9.87 -5.14 23.51
N PHE A 90 10.72 -4.37 22.83
CA PHE A 90 12.10 -4.12 23.21
C PHE A 90 12.20 -3.44 24.58
N GLU A 91 11.36 -2.43 24.86
CA GLU A 91 11.31 -1.77 26.16
C GLU A 91 10.93 -2.73 27.30
N LYS A 92 10.07 -3.73 27.02
CA LYS A 92 9.64 -4.73 28.00
C LYS A 92 10.67 -5.82 28.25
N ASN A 93 11.51 -6.12 27.25
CA ASN A 93 12.50 -7.18 27.34
C ASN A 93 13.81 -6.77 26.63
N PRO A 94 14.60 -5.86 27.24
CA PRO A 94 15.90 -5.49 26.73
C PRO A 94 16.89 -6.61 27.06
N GLU A 95 17.05 -7.57 26.16
CA GLU A 95 18.21 -8.49 26.22
C GLU A 95 19.52 -7.74 25.92
#